data_AF-A0A2S9EGK2-F1
#
_entry.id   AF-A0A2S9EGK2-F1
#
_cell.length_a   1.000
_cell.length_b   1.000
_cell.length_c   1.000
_cell.angle_alpha   90.00
_cell.angle_beta   90.00
_cell.angle_gamma   90.00
#
_symmetry.space_group_name_H-M   'P 1'
#
loop_
_entity.id
_entity.type
_entity.pdbx_description
1 polymer ?
#
loop_
_entity_poly.entity_id
_entity_poly.type
_entity_poly.pdbx_seq_one_letter_code
_entity_poly.pdbx_strand_id
1 'polypeptide(L)'
;MRVLLDTHILLWALTDDPRLSRKAQRLIEDAAEIYISSATFWEMAIKVGLGKLNIDLNQTRECCLESGFVELPITTDHAVTVKDLERHHKDPFDRLIVAVDLNEPMRLITADPQVAQYTPLGMLV
;
A
#
# COMPACT_ATOMS: atom_id res chain seq x y z
N MET A 1 -1.83 -3.03 15.96
CA MET A 1 -2.08 -1.71 15.31
C MET A 1 -2.78 -1.94 13.97
N ARG A 2 -3.42 -0.93 13.36
CA ARG A 2 -3.94 -1.03 11.98
C ARG A 2 -2.85 -0.56 11.00
N VAL A 3 -2.56 -1.35 9.97
CA VAL A 3 -1.52 -1.02 8.99
C VAL A 3 -2.08 -0.99 7.58
N LEU A 4 -1.60 -0.07 6.75
CA LEU A 4 -1.86 -0.01 5.32
C LEU A 4 -0.59 -0.42 4.58
N LEU A 5 -0.69 -1.40 3.68
CA LEU A 5 0.47 -1.84 2.90
C LEU A 5 0.58 -1.03 1.61
N ASP A 6 1.78 -0.51 1.37
CA ASP A 6 2.19 -0.01 0.06
C ASP A 6 2.32 -1.17 -0.96
N THR A 7 2.23 -0.89 -2.26
CA THR A 7 2.19 -1.88 -3.34
C THR A 7 3.38 -2.82 -3.32
N HIS A 8 4.59 -2.31 -3.12
CA HIS A 8 5.79 -3.16 -3.08
C HIS A 8 5.82 -4.07 -1.86
N ILE A 9 5.37 -3.57 -0.70
CA ILE A 9 5.29 -4.34 0.53
C ILE A 9 4.27 -5.47 0.39
N LEU A 10 3.11 -5.19 -0.22
CA LEU A 10 2.10 -6.20 -0.49
C LEU A 10 2.67 -7.32 -1.38
N LEU A 11 3.28 -6.96 -2.51
CA LEU A 11 3.84 -7.94 -3.44
C LEU A 11 4.89 -8.81 -2.75
N TRP A 12 5.81 -8.21 -2.01
CA TRP A 12 6.85 -8.96 -1.30
C TRP A 12 6.29 -9.86 -0.20
N ALA A 13 5.27 -9.42 0.54
CA ALA A 13 4.63 -10.24 1.55
C ALA A 13 3.91 -11.45 0.94
N LEU A 14 3.23 -11.29 -0.19
CA LEU A 14 2.51 -12.39 -0.86
C LEU A 14 3.45 -13.40 -1.53
N THR A 15 4.65 -12.98 -1.95
CA THR A 15 5.60 -13.85 -2.65
C THR A 15 6.76 -14.35 -1.78
N ASP A 16 6.73 -14.09 -0.47
CA ASP A 16 7.84 -14.35 0.46
C ASP A 16 9.18 -13.82 -0.10
N ASP A 17 9.14 -12.60 -0.65
CA ASP A 17 10.30 -12.00 -1.32
C ASP A 17 11.34 -11.58 -0.28
N PRO A 18 12.63 -11.93 -0.46
CA PRO A 18 13.70 -11.58 0.48
C PRO A 18 13.94 -10.07 0.63
N ARG A 19 13.37 -9.23 -0.25
CA ARG A 19 13.38 -7.77 -0.11
C ARG A 19 12.45 -7.28 1.00
N LEU A 20 11.49 -8.09 1.46
CA LEU A 20 10.72 -7.76 2.65
C LEU A 20 11.64 -7.78 3.87
N SER A 21 11.90 -6.61 4.44
CA SER A 21 12.78 -6.52 5.59
C SER A 21 12.16 -7.24 6.80
N ARG A 22 13.01 -7.76 7.69
CA ARG A 22 12.54 -8.37 8.96
C ARG A 22 11.71 -7.40 9.80
N LYS A 23 11.94 -6.10 9.65
CA LYS A 23 11.15 -5.07 10.33
C LYS A 23 9.75 -5.00 9.73
N ALA A 24 9.63 -4.96 8.40
CA ALA A 24 8.34 -5.01 7.70
C ALA A 24 7.55 -6.26 8.10
N GLN A 25 8.19 -7.42 8.04
CA GLN A 25 7.58 -8.70 8.38
C GLN A 25 6.98 -8.69 9.79
N ARG A 26 7.75 -8.27 10.81
CA ARG A 26 7.25 -8.16 12.19
C ARG A 26 6.08 -7.20 12.32
N LEU A 27 6.13 -6.05 11.65
CA LEU A 27 5.05 -5.06 11.72
C LEU A 27 3.75 -5.58 11.10
N ILE A 28 3.86 -6.41 10.06
CA ILE A 28 2.73 -7.11 9.44
C ILE A 28 2.20 -8.20 10.37
N GLU A 29 3.07 -9.05 10.92
CA GLU A 29 2.69 -10.14 11.83
C GLU A 29 2.05 -9.63 13.15
N ASP A 30 2.53 -8.50 13.69
CA ASP A 30 2.02 -7.88 14.91
C ASP A 30 0.79 -6.96 14.65
N ALA A 31 0.36 -6.80 13.40
CA ALA A 31 -0.79 -5.98 13.07
C ALA A 31 -2.09 -6.64 13.53
N ALA A 32 -3.00 -5.82 14.05
CA ALA A 32 -4.35 -6.28 14.40
C ALA A 32 -5.22 -6.43 13.15
N GLU A 33 -5.03 -5.53 12.18
CA GLU A 33 -5.68 -5.54 10.89
C GLU A 33 -4.72 -5.00 9.84
N ILE A 34 -4.70 -5.65 8.69
CA ILE A 34 -3.86 -5.31 7.55
C ILE A 34 -4.79 -4.84 6.43
N TYR A 35 -4.56 -3.63 5.95
CA TYR A 35 -5.36 -3.02 4.89
C TYR A 35 -4.59 -2.97 3.58
N ILE A 36 -5.34 -3.17 2.48
CA ILE A 36 -4.88 -2.97 1.11
C ILE A 36 -5.82 -1.99 0.42
N SER A 37 -5.26 -0.93 -0.18
CA SER A 37 -6.06 0.07 -0.88
C SER A 37 -6.43 -0.38 -2.29
N SER A 38 -7.61 0.01 -2.78
CA SER A 38 -7.93 -0.14 -4.21
C SER A 38 -6.93 0.58 -5.13
N ALA A 39 -6.24 1.63 -4.63
CA ALA A 39 -5.17 2.31 -5.38
C ALA A 39 -3.98 1.38 -5.69
N THR A 40 -3.61 0.51 -4.76
CA THR A 40 -2.56 -0.50 -4.94
C THR A 40 -2.90 -1.46 -6.07
N PHE A 41 -4.14 -1.96 -6.10
CA PHE A 41 -4.60 -2.83 -7.20
C PHE A 41 -4.73 -2.08 -8.53
N TRP A 42 -5.09 -0.81 -8.50
CA TRP A 42 -5.13 0.02 -9.70
C TRP A 42 -3.73 0.19 -10.32
N GLU A 43 -2.71 0.47 -9.50
CA GLU A 43 -1.32 0.54 -9.95
C GLU A 43 -0.85 -0.80 -10.53
N MET A 44 -1.11 -1.92 -9.83
CA MET A 44 -0.78 -3.26 -10.31
C MET A 44 -1.46 -3.57 -11.65
N ALA A 45 -2.73 -3.22 -11.81
CA ALA A 45 -3.47 -3.43 -13.06
C ALA A 45 -2.85 -2.69 -14.24
N ILE A 46 -2.41 -1.45 -14.04
CA ILE A 46 -1.69 -0.69 -15.07
C ILE A 46 -0.36 -1.35 -15.40
N LYS A 47 0.42 -1.77 -14.39
CA LYS A 47 1.71 -2.45 -14.62
C LYS A 47 1.54 -3.77 -15.38
N VAL A 48 0.50 -4.55 -15.07
CA VAL A 48 0.15 -5.78 -15.81
C VAL A 48 -0.22 -5.46 -17.26
N GLY A 49 -1.10 -4.48 -17.49
CA GLY A 49 -1.49 -4.08 -18.85
C GLY A 49 -0.32 -3.55 -19.70
N LEU A 50 0.70 -2.96 -19.06
CA LEU A 50 1.94 -2.52 -19.70
C LEU A 50 3.00 -3.62 -19.85
N GLY A 51 2.73 -4.85 -19.38
CA GLY A 51 3.70 -5.95 -19.39
C GLY A 51 4.89 -5.78 -18.44
N LYS A 52 4.79 -4.86 -17.47
CA LYS A 52 5.82 -4.56 -16.46
C LYS A 52 5.69 -5.43 -15.20
N LEU A 53 4.57 -6.11 -15.06
CA LEU A 53 4.28 -7.03 -13.95
C LEU A 53 3.55 -8.24 -14.54
N ASN A 54 3.92 -9.44 -14.10
CA ASN A 54 3.34 -10.69 -14.59
C ASN A 54 2.70 -11.45 -13.42
N ILE A 55 1.49 -11.04 -13.04
CA ILE A 55 0.70 -11.65 -11.96
C ILE A 55 -0.76 -11.76 -12.40
N ASP A 56 -1.49 -12.72 -11.82
CA ASP A 56 -2.95 -12.77 -11.91
C ASP A 56 -3.55 -11.90 -10.79
N LEU A 57 -4.20 -10.81 -11.16
CA LEU A 57 -4.76 -9.85 -10.20
C LEU A 57 -5.94 -10.43 -9.41
N ASN A 58 -6.74 -11.30 -10.02
CA ASN A 58 -7.88 -11.91 -9.33
C ASN A 58 -7.36 -12.90 -8.29
N GLN A 59 -6.40 -13.74 -8.67
CA GLN A 59 -5.77 -14.66 -7.73
C GLN A 59 -5.04 -13.92 -6.61
N THR A 60 -4.33 -12.83 -6.94
CA THR A 60 -3.65 -12.00 -5.93
C THR A 60 -4.65 -11.43 -4.92
N ARG A 61 -5.79 -10.92 -5.41
CA ARG A 61 -6.87 -10.42 -4.56
C ARG A 61 -7.45 -11.50 -3.66
N GLU A 62 -7.71 -12.69 -4.21
CA GLU A 62 -8.20 -13.84 -3.44
C GLU A 62 -7.23 -14.21 -2.33
N CYS A 63 -5.93 -14.31 -2.63
CA CYS A 63 -4.91 -14.60 -1.61
C CYS A 63 -4.87 -13.55 -0.49
N CYS A 64 -5.05 -12.26 -0.80
CA CYS A 64 -5.15 -11.22 0.23
C CYS A 64 -6.34 -11.45 1.16
N LEU A 65 -7.52 -11.74 0.60
CA LEU A 65 -8.75 -11.97 1.36
C LEU A 65 -8.64 -13.24 2.21
N GLU A 66 -8.07 -14.32 1.68
CA GLU A 66 -7.81 -15.56 2.42
C GLU A 66 -6.80 -15.36 3.55
N SER A 67 -5.84 -14.44 3.37
CA SER A 67 -4.88 -14.04 4.40
C SER A 67 -5.47 -13.10 5.46
N GLY A 68 -6.76 -12.77 5.36
CA GLY A 68 -7.45 -11.89 6.30
C GLY A 68 -7.19 -10.40 6.08
N PHE A 69 -6.65 -9.99 4.93
CA PHE A 69 -6.45 -8.58 4.62
C PHE A 69 -7.79 -7.92 4.31
N VAL A 70 -7.91 -6.66 4.71
CA VAL A 70 -9.12 -5.86 4.53
C VAL A 70 -8.95 -4.93 3.35
N GLU A 71 -9.84 -5.05 2.37
CA GLU A 71 -9.88 -4.10 1.26
C GLU A 71 -10.41 -2.74 1.70
N LEU A 72 -9.69 -1.71 1.30
CA LEU A 72 -10.05 -0.33 1.56
C LEU A 72 -10.41 0.38 0.25
N PRO A 73 -11.71 0.67 0.02
CA PRO A 73 -12.15 1.43 -1.14
C PRO A 73 -11.57 2.84 -1.15
N ILE A 74 -11.25 3.34 -2.34
CA ILE A 74 -10.95 4.75 -2.53
C ILE A 74 -12.26 5.55 -2.53
N THR A 75 -12.29 6.60 -1.72
CA THR A 75 -13.38 7.56 -1.61
C THR A 75 -13.03 8.89 -2.29
N THR A 76 -14.05 9.73 -2.49
CA THR A 76 -13.84 11.10 -2.99
C THR A 76 -12.96 11.92 -2.04
N ASP A 77 -13.07 11.72 -0.72
CA ASP A 77 -12.28 12.47 0.27
C ASP A 77 -10.79 12.13 0.15
N HIS A 78 -10.46 10.86 -0.10
CA HIS A 78 -9.09 10.43 -0.42
C HIS A 78 -8.58 11.17 -1.67
N ALA A 79 -9.38 11.22 -2.74
CA ALA A 79 -8.98 11.86 -3.99
C ALA A 79 -8.80 13.39 -3.85
N VAL A 80 -9.67 14.06 -3.09
CA VAL A 80 -9.57 15.52 -2.85
C VAL A 80 -8.33 15.86 -2.04
N THR A 81 -7.99 15.05 -1.04
CA THR A 81 -6.83 15.25 -0.15
C THR A 81 -5.50 15.30 -0.92
N VAL A 82 -5.39 14.59 -2.06
CA VAL A 82 -4.19 14.57 -2.90
C VAL A 82 -3.73 15.97 -3.34
N LYS A 83 -4.67 16.92 -3.48
CA LYS A 83 -4.41 18.30 -3.86
C LYS A 83 -3.48 19.00 -2.86
N ASP A 84 -3.65 18.73 -1.57
CA ASP A 84 -2.98 19.44 -0.49
C ASP A 84 -1.67 18.77 -0.07
N LEU A 85 -1.36 17.59 -0.62
CA LEU A 85 -0.10 16.89 -0.41
C LEU A 85 1.08 17.67 -1.02
N GLU A 86 2.17 17.73 -0.25
CA GLU A 86 3.46 18.26 -0.72
C GLU A 86 3.97 17.51 -1.98
N ARG A 87 4.90 18.11 -2.71
CA ARG A 87 5.40 17.56 -3.98
C ARG A 87 6.73 16.80 -3.80
N HIS A 88 6.77 15.88 -2.84
CA HIS A 88 7.93 15.01 -2.62
C HIS A 88 8.04 13.92 -3.69
N HIS A 89 6.93 13.42 -4.22
CA HIS A 89 6.92 12.43 -5.31
C HIS A 89 5.88 12.74 -6.40
N LYS A 90 6.08 12.10 -7.57
CA LYS A 90 5.30 12.34 -8.80
C LYS A 90 4.24 11.29 -9.11
N ASP A 91 4.35 10.09 -8.54
CA ASP A 91 3.46 8.98 -8.87
C ASP A 91 2.04 9.25 -8.31
N PRO A 92 1.00 9.32 -9.15
CA PRO A 92 -0.35 9.59 -8.65
C PRO A 92 -0.91 8.50 -7.73
N PHE A 93 -0.45 7.25 -7.83
CA PHE A 93 -0.97 6.14 -7.01
C PHE A 93 -0.42 6.19 -5.60
N ASP A 94 0.89 6.38 -5.47
CA ASP A 94 1.55 6.59 -4.18
C ASP A 94 0.98 7.83 -3.47
N ARG A 95 0.67 8.93 -4.21
CA ARG A 95 0.00 10.13 -3.65
C ARG A 95 -1.38 9.78 -3.11
N LEU A 96 -2.11 8.93 -3.83
CA LEU A 96 -3.43 8.50 -3.39
C LEU A 96 -3.36 7.58 -2.18
N ILE A 97 -2.38 6.67 -2.10
CA ILE A 97 -2.14 5.81 -0.92
C ILE A 97 -1.82 6.65 0.31
N VAL A 98 -0.96 7.67 0.16
CA VAL A 98 -0.69 8.64 1.22
C VAL A 98 -1.96 9.37 1.65
N ALA A 99 -2.79 9.80 0.71
CA ALA A 99 -4.05 10.47 1.03
C ALA A 99 -5.01 9.54 1.80
N VAL A 100 -5.02 8.24 1.51
CA VAL A 100 -5.76 7.25 2.29
C VAL A 100 -5.22 7.17 3.73
N ASP A 101 -3.91 7.05 3.91
CA ASP A 101 -3.27 7.04 5.25
C ASP A 101 -3.58 8.31 6.06
N LEU A 102 -3.66 9.49 5.43
CA LEU A 102 -3.98 10.73 6.14
C LEU A 102 -5.45 10.84 6.56
N ASN A 103 -6.36 10.16 5.86
CA ASN A 103 -7.79 10.18 6.18
C ASN A 103 -8.22 9.06 7.12
N GLU A 104 -7.40 8.01 7.25
CA GLU A 104 -7.71 6.82 8.02
C GLU A 104 -6.69 6.67 9.17
N PRO A 105 -7.09 6.36 10.41
CA PRO A 105 -6.17 6.28 11.54
C PRO A 105 -5.31 5.00 11.50
N MET A 106 -4.41 4.87 10.52
CA MET A 106 -3.59 3.69 10.26
C MET A 106 -2.10 4.06 10.12
N ARG A 107 -1.24 3.05 10.01
CA ARG A 107 0.19 3.22 9.74
C ARG A 107 0.51 2.70 8.33
N LEU A 108 0.94 3.57 7.43
CA LEU A 108 1.46 3.18 6.12
C LEU A 108 2.83 2.49 6.24
N ILE A 109 2.94 1.24 5.78
CA ILE A 109 4.20 0.51 5.66
C ILE A 109 4.71 0.67 4.22
N THR A 110 5.88 1.25 4.06
CA THR A 110 6.49 1.50 2.74
C THR A 110 7.99 1.29 2.75
N ALA A 111 8.54 0.91 1.61
CA ALA A 111 9.99 0.88 1.37
C ALA A 111 10.49 2.13 0.61
N ASP A 112 9.61 3.07 0.24
CA ASP A 112 9.98 4.32 -0.43
C ASP A 112 10.19 5.45 0.60
N PRO A 113 11.43 5.98 0.73
CA PRO A 113 11.72 7.09 1.62
C PRO A 113 10.94 8.38 1.29
N GLN A 114 10.51 8.60 0.04
CA GLN A 114 9.71 9.77 -0.34
C GLN A 114 8.27 9.63 0.18
N VAL A 115 7.71 8.42 0.12
CA VAL A 115 6.37 8.14 0.66
C VAL A 115 6.35 8.32 2.17
N ALA A 116 7.37 7.81 2.86
CA ALA A 116 7.50 7.94 4.32
C ALA A 116 7.62 9.40 4.81
N GLN A 117 8.00 10.36 3.95
CA GLN A 117 8.12 11.78 4.32
C GLN A 117 6.77 12.50 4.42
N TYR A 118 5.70 11.95 3.85
CA TYR A 118 4.40 12.63 3.79
C TYR A 118 3.65 12.65 5.11
N THR A 119 3.92 11.69 5.99
CA THR A 119 3.06 11.40 7.14
C THR A 119 3.91 10.89 8.29
N PRO A 120 3.69 11.38 9.53
CA PRO A 120 4.36 10.84 10.71
C PRO A 120 3.92 9.40 11.01
N LEU A 121 2.86 8.91 10.37
CA LEU A 121 2.38 7.53 10.47
C LEU A 121 3.10 6.60 9.48
N GLY A 122 3.89 7.15 8.55
CA GLY A 122 4.67 6.42 7.56
C GLY A 122 5.83 5.69 8.20
N MET A 123 5.86 4.37 8.04
CA MET A 123 6.90 3.49 8.56
C MET A 123 7.78 3.03 7.42
N LEU A 124 8.95 3.66 7.28
CA LEU A 124 10.00 3.19 6.37
C LEU A 124 10.59 1.88 6.90
N VAL A 125 10.59 0.85 6.05
CA VAL A 125 11.03 -0.52 6.37
C VAL A 125 11.98 -1.10 5.35
#